data_AF-A0A941BGK6-F1
#
_entry.id   AF-A0A941BGK6-F1
#
_cell.length_a   1.000
_cell.length_b   1.000
_cell.length_c   1.000
_cell.angle_alpha   90.00
_cell.angle_beta   90.00
_cell.angle_gamma   90.00
#
_symmetry.space_group_name_H-M   'P 1'
#
loop_
_entity.id
_entity.type
_entity.pdbx_description
1 polymer ?
#
loop_
_entity_poly.entity_id
_entity_poly.type
_entity_poly.pdbx_seq_one_letter_code
_entity_poly.pdbx_strand_id
1 'polypeptide(L)'
;MLRRDLFRSFFGFVLSSVNLGANSAIVGDSAGFRVLWFDFIGQMSSYRFDQEGGERVLRALAYVRSYHAGMPGGGGYFELVPEKGEVDWGKRFPSNVQGYHWQRVGGVGQVNVEDYGATGDGVTDDSDAFHRAIHSGANSVVIPPARVAYIVGGVPLPTGITISGIGYRRVYSPSGPENYGGRLPLIHLAPRAHHVFLPSGLNTIQRLSLWGRRDTDVFGRGDMNGITFEDVSVANFRYGFGSAGAYWRNSRFTRCHATKCVVGLGSAVDSHFISCEINANDVGIEMLRGANDNTFMGTKCEWNSLNWRFVGARNVTIVGGVTDRAVGRFGFEIRDSEVAISGSVIRRNGRAGDGAHFKCAGDGLLLLSSVIVRSGADDHGRSVQLAPVACFDLLDASGNFRLTVSACDFDERSVRCVGDNQGRSVCFSH
;
A
#
# COMPACT_ATOMS: atom_id res chain seq x y z
N MET A 1 -27.79 -23.71 9.49
CA MET A 1 -28.29 -24.72 10.45
C MET A 1 -27.23 -25.18 11.45
N LEU A 2 -26.02 -25.60 11.04
CA LEU A 2 -24.98 -26.13 11.96
C LEU A 2 -24.43 -25.19 13.07
N ARG A 3 -24.64 -23.87 13.02
CA ARG A 3 -24.20 -22.94 14.09
C ARG A 3 -25.26 -22.64 15.17
N ARG A 4 -26.50 -23.12 15.00
CA ARG A 4 -27.58 -22.97 15.99
C ARG A 4 -27.36 -23.83 17.23
N ASP A 5 -26.74 -25.00 17.06
CA ASP A 5 -26.56 -25.98 18.14
C ASP A 5 -25.35 -25.66 19.04
N LEU A 6 -24.31 -24.99 18.50
CA LEU A 6 -23.18 -24.52 19.31
C LEU A 6 -23.57 -23.42 20.31
N PHE A 7 -24.55 -22.58 19.95
CA PHE A 7 -25.02 -21.49 20.82
C PHE A 7 -25.78 -22.03 22.05
N ARG A 8 -26.46 -23.18 21.89
CA ARG A 8 -27.11 -23.90 23.01
C ARG A 8 -26.11 -24.58 23.95
N SER A 9 -24.94 -24.99 23.47
CA SER A 9 -23.94 -25.66 24.32
C SER A 9 -23.08 -24.68 25.12
N PHE A 10 -22.96 -23.42 24.68
CA PHE A 10 -22.10 -22.42 25.34
C PHE A 10 -22.80 -21.72 26.53
N PHE A 11 -24.12 -21.57 26.49
CA PHE A 11 -24.91 -21.00 27.57
C PHE A 11 -25.84 -22.08 28.15
N GLY A 12 -25.39 -22.78 29.20
CA GLY A 12 -26.13 -23.85 29.87
C GLY A 12 -27.37 -23.41 30.66
N PHE A 13 -28.18 -22.50 30.10
CA PHE A 13 -29.44 -22.04 30.68
C PHE A 13 -30.64 -22.59 29.92
N VAL A 14 -31.65 -23.02 30.67
CA VAL A 14 -32.95 -23.49 30.17
C VAL A 14 -33.66 -22.32 29.49
N LEU A 15 -33.70 -22.33 28.16
CA LEU A 15 -34.41 -21.33 27.36
C LEU A 15 -35.91 -21.62 27.39
N SER A 16 -36.67 -20.89 28.23
CA SER A 16 -38.13 -20.88 28.16
C SER A 16 -38.58 -19.87 27.10
N SER A 17 -39.03 -20.39 25.96
CA SER A 17 -39.62 -19.67 24.82
C SER A 17 -38.65 -18.84 23.96
N VAL A 18 -38.53 -19.23 22.68
CA VAL A 18 -37.94 -18.40 21.62
C VAL A 18 -39.11 -17.88 20.80
N ASN A 19 -39.48 -16.61 20.98
CA ASN A 19 -40.46 -15.97 20.12
C ASN A 19 -39.73 -15.34 18.93
N LEU A 20 -39.82 -15.99 17.76
CA LEU A 20 -39.19 -15.53 16.53
C LEU A 20 -40.15 -14.58 15.80
N GLY A 21 -40.22 -13.32 16.26
CA GLY A 21 -40.78 -12.25 15.46
C GLY A 21 -39.92 -12.01 14.22
N ALA A 22 -40.53 -11.55 13.13
CA ALA A 22 -39.91 -11.51 11.79
C ALA A 22 -38.60 -10.70 11.66
N ASN A 23 -38.15 -9.97 12.71
CA ASN A 23 -37.01 -9.04 12.64
C ASN A 23 -36.07 -9.04 13.87
N SER A 24 -36.30 -9.89 14.89
CA SER A 24 -35.43 -10.04 16.07
C SER A 24 -35.84 -11.27 16.87
N ALA A 25 -34.87 -12.01 17.40
CA ALA A 25 -35.15 -13.16 18.27
C ALA A 25 -34.74 -12.86 19.71
N ILE A 26 -35.66 -12.99 20.66
CA ILE A 26 -35.32 -13.17 22.08
C ILE A 26 -34.84 -14.61 22.21
N VAL A 27 -33.57 -14.78 22.53
CA VAL A 27 -32.94 -16.10 22.62
C VAL A 27 -33.02 -16.64 24.05
N GLY A 28 -33.14 -15.77 25.05
CA GLY A 28 -33.41 -16.11 26.46
C GLY A 28 -33.81 -14.90 27.30
N ASP A 29 -34.64 -15.15 28.32
CA ASP A 29 -35.16 -14.15 29.27
C ASP A 29 -35.06 -14.70 30.69
N SER A 30 -34.35 -13.99 31.57
CA SER A 30 -34.34 -14.24 33.02
C SER A 30 -34.22 -12.91 33.75
N ALA A 31 -35.09 -12.69 34.75
CA ALA A 31 -35.14 -11.55 35.67
C ALA A 31 -34.17 -10.37 35.36
N GLY A 32 -34.52 -9.56 34.35
CA GLY A 32 -33.81 -8.31 34.03
C GLY A 32 -32.61 -8.41 33.07
N PHE A 33 -32.29 -9.57 32.50
CA PHE A 33 -31.25 -9.77 31.48
C PHE A 33 -31.81 -10.43 30.22
N ARG A 34 -31.57 -9.81 29.05
CA ARG A 34 -32.01 -10.35 27.74
C ARG A 34 -30.85 -10.65 26.80
N VAL A 35 -30.95 -11.76 26.08
CA VAL A 35 -30.05 -12.11 24.97
C VAL A 35 -30.79 -11.97 23.64
N LEU A 36 -30.30 -11.09 22.77
CA LEU A 36 -30.96 -10.69 21.52
C LEU A 36 -30.13 -11.08 20.30
N TRP A 37 -30.81 -11.31 19.18
CA TRP A 37 -30.19 -11.54 17.88
C TRP A 37 -30.78 -10.57 16.84
N PHE A 38 -29.90 -9.90 16.08
CA PHE A 38 -30.25 -9.00 14.98
C PHE A 38 -29.48 -9.34 13.72
N ASP A 39 -30.08 -9.10 12.55
CA ASP A 39 -29.38 -9.26 11.28
C ASP A 39 -28.43 -8.09 11.01
N PHE A 40 -28.77 -6.86 11.42
CA PHE A 40 -27.89 -5.70 11.22
C PHE A 40 -28.05 -4.61 12.29
N ILE A 41 -27.10 -3.66 12.33
CA ILE A 41 -27.01 -2.61 13.38
C ILE A 41 -28.26 -1.72 13.44
N GLY A 42 -28.87 -1.42 12.29
CA GLY A 42 -30.11 -0.63 12.24
C GLY A 42 -31.27 -1.31 12.99
N GLN A 43 -31.41 -2.63 12.89
CA GLN A 43 -32.41 -3.37 13.67
C GLN A 43 -32.12 -3.27 15.17
N MET A 44 -30.88 -3.50 15.60
CA MET A 44 -30.48 -3.39 17.02
C MET A 44 -30.75 -1.98 17.58
N SER A 45 -30.33 -0.95 16.85
CA SER A 45 -30.43 0.45 17.29
C SER A 45 -31.89 0.92 17.38
N SER A 46 -32.75 0.37 16.52
CA SER A 46 -34.20 0.65 16.52
C SER A 46 -35.03 -0.26 17.43
N TYR A 47 -34.41 -1.27 18.06
CA TYR A 47 -35.13 -2.24 18.88
C TYR A 47 -35.78 -1.57 20.09
N ARG A 48 -37.07 -1.85 20.30
CA ARG A 48 -37.82 -1.42 21.47
C ARG A 48 -37.94 -2.60 22.41
N PHE A 49 -37.60 -2.39 23.67
CA PHE A 49 -37.92 -3.37 24.70
C PHE A 49 -39.41 -3.23 25.01
N ASP A 50 -40.17 -4.31 24.77
CA ASP A 50 -41.59 -4.33 25.09
C ASP A 50 -41.79 -3.98 26.57
N GLN A 51 -42.56 -2.93 26.85
CA GLN A 51 -42.96 -2.54 28.20
C GLN A 51 -44.10 -3.44 28.72
N GLU A 52 -44.00 -4.76 28.52
CA GLU A 52 -44.95 -5.67 29.15
C GLU A 52 -44.63 -5.75 30.65
N GLY A 53 -45.44 -5.08 31.48
CA GLY A 53 -45.48 -5.28 32.93
C GLY A 53 -44.68 -4.30 33.81
N GLY A 54 -44.03 -3.27 33.25
CA GLY A 54 -43.33 -2.26 34.06
C GLY A 54 -41.96 -2.70 34.63
N GLU A 55 -41.44 -3.87 34.22
CA GLU A 55 -40.06 -4.25 34.55
C GLU A 55 -39.05 -3.43 33.73
N ARG A 56 -38.16 -2.72 34.43
CA ARG A 56 -37.01 -2.04 33.83
C ARG A 56 -36.03 -3.10 33.31
N VAL A 57 -35.75 -3.11 32.01
CA VAL A 57 -34.61 -3.85 31.46
C VAL A 57 -33.34 -3.25 32.04
N LEU A 58 -32.65 -4.01 32.89
CA LEU A 58 -31.44 -3.53 33.56
C LEU A 58 -30.19 -3.76 32.71
N ARG A 59 -30.17 -4.84 31.90
CA ARG A 59 -29.04 -5.22 31.02
C ARG A 59 -29.51 -6.04 29.80
N ALA A 60 -28.83 -5.90 28.68
CA ALA A 60 -29.04 -6.74 27.50
C ALA A 60 -27.73 -7.01 26.76
N LEU A 61 -27.61 -8.21 26.19
CA LEU A 61 -26.54 -8.60 25.28
C LEU A 61 -27.14 -8.92 23.92
N ALA A 62 -26.65 -8.28 22.87
CA ALA A 62 -27.08 -8.51 21.50
C ALA A 62 -25.95 -9.11 20.68
N TYR A 63 -26.25 -10.13 19.87
CA TYR A 63 -25.43 -10.49 18.73
C TYR A 63 -26.03 -9.87 17.47
N VAL A 64 -25.20 -9.15 16.73
CA VAL A 64 -25.56 -8.55 15.44
C VAL A 64 -24.72 -9.19 14.36
N ARG A 65 -25.37 -9.68 13.30
CA ARG A 65 -24.68 -10.40 12.22
C ARG A 65 -23.82 -9.47 11.34
N SER A 66 -24.28 -8.26 11.03
CA SER A 66 -23.55 -7.32 10.19
C SER A 66 -23.79 -5.85 10.53
N TYR A 67 -22.99 -4.95 9.96
CA TYR A 67 -23.25 -3.52 10.06
C TYR A 67 -24.48 -3.11 9.23
N HIS A 68 -24.47 -3.46 7.94
CA HIS A 68 -25.52 -3.13 6.98
C HIS A 68 -26.40 -4.34 6.65
N ALA A 69 -27.67 -4.08 6.33
CA ALA A 69 -28.61 -5.11 5.92
C ALA A 69 -28.11 -5.85 4.66
N GLY A 70 -28.14 -7.18 4.68
CA GLY A 70 -27.73 -8.02 3.54
C GLY A 70 -26.23 -8.04 3.24
N MET A 71 -25.40 -7.30 3.97
CA MET A 71 -23.94 -7.28 3.80
C MET A 71 -23.26 -8.20 4.82
N PRO A 72 -22.12 -8.83 4.48
CA PRO A 72 -21.26 -9.47 5.48
C PRO A 72 -20.43 -8.39 6.21
N GLY A 73 -19.96 -8.71 7.42
CA GLY A 73 -18.97 -7.88 8.14
C GLY A 73 -19.56 -6.81 9.07
N GLY A 74 -18.72 -6.33 9.99
CA GLY A 74 -19.05 -5.24 10.93
C GLY A 74 -20.07 -5.55 12.04
N GLY A 75 -20.57 -6.79 12.09
CA GLY A 75 -21.37 -7.32 13.20
C GLY A 75 -20.52 -7.61 14.44
N GLY A 76 -21.12 -8.17 15.48
CA GLY A 76 -20.43 -8.47 16.74
C GLY A 76 -21.37 -8.64 17.92
N TYR A 77 -20.79 -8.66 19.12
CA TYR A 77 -21.54 -8.63 20.37
C TYR A 77 -21.64 -7.21 20.90
N PHE A 78 -22.79 -6.85 21.46
CA PHE A 78 -23.08 -5.53 21.99
C PHE A 78 -23.77 -5.63 23.34
N GLU A 79 -23.35 -4.83 24.30
CA GLU A 79 -23.99 -4.70 25.60
C GLU A 79 -24.78 -3.40 25.66
N LEU A 80 -26.01 -3.46 26.18
CA LEU A 80 -26.78 -2.27 26.51
C LEU A 80 -26.25 -1.70 27.84
N VAL A 81 -25.64 -0.52 27.79
CA VAL A 81 -24.97 0.09 28.94
C VAL A 81 -25.59 1.46 29.28
N PRO A 82 -25.64 1.84 30.57
CA PRO A 82 -26.08 3.18 30.97
C PRO A 82 -25.21 4.27 30.34
N GLU A 83 -25.84 5.39 30.02
CA GLU A 83 -25.24 6.49 29.27
C GLU A 83 -23.94 7.02 29.88
N LYS A 84 -22.84 6.85 29.15
CA LYS A 84 -21.58 7.53 29.37
C LYS A 84 -20.83 7.69 28.04
N GLY A 85 -20.85 8.89 27.49
CA GLY A 85 -20.05 9.29 26.32
C GLY A 85 -20.81 9.33 24.99
N GLU A 86 -20.15 9.88 23.98
CA GLU A 86 -20.74 10.15 22.67
C GLU A 86 -20.88 8.88 21.80
N VAL A 87 -21.90 8.86 20.94
CA VAL A 87 -22.12 7.84 19.90
C VAL A 87 -21.10 8.06 18.78
N ASP A 88 -20.35 7.01 18.42
CA ASP A 88 -19.29 7.07 17.41
C ASP A 88 -19.56 6.17 16.19
N TRP A 89 -20.70 5.46 16.18
CA TRP A 89 -21.13 4.58 15.09
C TRP A 89 -20.14 3.45 14.76
N GLY A 90 -19.30 3.06 15.72
CA GLY A 90 -18.42 1.89 15.60
C GLY A 90 -18.24 1.11 16.89
N LYS A 91 -18.00 1.80 18.01
CA LYS A 91 -17.95 1.23 19.37
C LYS A 91 -19.25 1.49 20.13
N ARG A 92 -19.93 2.60 19.86
CA ARG A 92 -21.18 3.00 20.51
C ARG A 92 -22.25 3.37 19.49
N PHE A 93 -23.45 2.87 19.73
CA PHE A 93 -24.62 3.02 18.87
C PHE A 93 -25.82 3.50 19.69
N PRO A 94 -26.73 4.30 19.10
CA PRO A 94 -27.90 4.77 19.82
C PRO A 94 -28.81 3.60 20.23
N SER A 95 -29.55 3.79 21.32
CA SER A 95 -30.61 2.87 21.76
C SER A 95 -31.93 3.64 21.90
N ASN A 96 -33.04 2.96 21.66
CA ASN A 96 -34.38 3.48 21.96
C ASN A 96 -34.73 3.42 23.45
N VAL A 97 -33.84 2.89 24.30
CA VAL A 97 -33.98 2.95 25.77
C VAL A 97 -33.37 4.25 26.26
N GLN A 98 -34.21 5.12 26.85
CA GLN A 98 -33.78 6.40 27.40
C GLN A 98 -32.68 6.20 28.45
N GLY A 99 -31.55 6.91 28.30
CA GLY A 99 -30.41 6.84 29.21
C GLY A 99 -29.46 5.66 28.97
N TYR A 100 -29.56 5.00 27.80
CA TYR A 100 -28.70 3.86 27.43
C TYR A 100 -28.18 3.97 26.00
N HIS A 101 -27.09 3.27 25.72
CA HIS A 101 -26.58 3.04 24.36
C HIS A 101 -26.12 1.59 24.21
N TRP A 102 -25.99 1.14 22.97
CA TRP A 102 -25.36 -0.14 22.66
C TRP A 102 -23.86 0.06 22.55
N GLN A 103 -23.09 -0.70 23.32
CA GLN A 103 -21.64 -0.68 23.29
C GLN A 103 -21.12 -2.01 22.73
N ARG A 104 -20.27 -1.94 21.71
CA ARG A 104 -19.58 -3.11 21.16
C ARG A 104 -18.68 -3.75 22.22
N VAL A 105 -18.77 -5.05 22.38
CA VAL A 105 -17.95 -5.84 23.30
C VAL A 105 -16.62 -6.17 22.63
N GLY A 106 -15.51 -5.78 23.25
CA GLY A 106 -14.14 -5.98 22.74
C GLY A 106 -13.56 -4.77 21.99
N GLY A 107 -12.29 -4.86 21.58
CA GLY A 107 -11.64 -3.85 20.72
C GLY A 107 -10.78 -2.80 21.44
N VAL A 108 -9.88 -3.22 22.33
CA VAL A 108 -8.85 -2.31 22.86
C VAL A 108 -7.60 -2.39 21.98
N GLY A 109 -7.17 -1.25 21.43
CA GLY A 109 -5.89 -1.11 20.70
C GLY A 109 -5.94 -1.40 19.20
N GLN A 110 -6.87 -2.24 18.73
CA GLN A 110 -7.08 -2.55 17.30
C GLN A 110 -8.57 -2.52 16.94
N VAL A 111 -8.91 -1.96 15.78
CA VAL A 111 -10.27 -1.86 15.27
C VAL A 111 -10.35 -2.24 13.79
N ASN A 112 -11.52 -2.68 13.31
CA ASN A 112 -11.76 -3.02 11.90
C ASN A 112 -12.59 -1.93 11.22
N VAL A 113 -12.27 -1.55 9.98
CA VAL A 113 -13.05 -0.56 9.21
C VAL A 113 -14.52 -0.97 8.99
N GLU A 114 -14.82 -2.26 8.90
CA GLU A 114 -16.19 -2.77 8.78
C GLU A 114 -17.00 -2.53 10.06
N ASP A 115 -16.36 -2.45 11.24
CA ASP A 115 -17.04 -2.13 12.50
C ASP A 115 -17.64 -0.72 12.48
N TYR A 116 -17.13 0.16 11.60
CA TYR A 116 -17.58 1.53 11.36
C TYR A 116 -18.40 1.67 10.07
N GLY A 117 -18.79 0.56 9.46
CA GLY A 117 -19.71 0.53 8.31
C GLY A 117 -19.06 0.57 6.94
N ALA A 118 -17.75 0.32 6.81
CA ALA A 118 -17.15 0.10 5.50
C ALA A 118 -17.76 -1.14 4.82
N THR A 119 -18.06 -1.04 3.54
CA THR A 119 -18.78 -2.08 2.78
C THR A 119 -17.86 -2.90 1.88
N GLY A 120 -16.80 -2.28 1.34
CA GLY A 120 -15.87 -2.93 0.42
C GLY A 120 -16.55 -3.47 -0.86
N ASP A 121 -17.67 -2.87 -1.27
CA ASP A 121 -18.48 -3.32 -2.39
C ASP A 121 -18.04 -2.78 -3.77
N GLY A 122 -17.04 -1.90 -3.78
CA GLY A 122 -16.51 -1.27 -4.98
C GLY A 122 -17.36 -0.11 -5.52
N VAL A 123 -18.40 0.31 -4.81
CA VAL A 123 -19.35 1.36 -5.24
C VAL A 123 -19.55 2.42 -4.16
N THR A 124 -19.77 1.98 -2.92
CA THR A 124 -19.99 2.84 -1.76
C THR A 124 -18.71 3.53 -1.37
N ASP A 125 -18.77 4.85 -1.15
CA ASP A 125 -17.65 5.61 -0.59
C ASP A 125 -17.47 5.26 0.90
N ASP A 126 -16.39 4.54 1.21
CA ASP A 126 -16.06 4.05 2.54
C ASP A 126 -15.18 5.05 3.32
N SER A 127 -14.90 6.24 2.77
CA SER A 127 -13.99 7.23 3.37
C SER A 127 -14.38 7.62 4.80
N ASP A 128 -15.67 7.82 5.05
CA ASP A 128 -16.18 8.17 6.39
C ASP A 128 -16.00 7.04 7.41
N ALA A 129 -16.17 5.78 6.99
CA ALA A 129 -15.96 4.63 7.86
C ALA A 129 -14.47 4.48 8.21
N PHE A 130 -13.59 4.65 7.23
CA PHE A 130 -12.14 4.70 7.45
C PHE A 130 -11.76 5.86 8.40
N HIS A 131 -12.29 7.05 8.16
CA HIS A 131 -12.05 8.21 9.00
C HIS A 131 -12.42 7.93 10.46
N ARG A 132 -13.62 7.40 10.73
CA ARG A 132 -14.04 7.04 12.09
C ARG A 132 -13.17 5.95 12.72
N ALA A 133 -12.82 4.91 11.97
CA ALA A 133 -11.95 3.84 12.47
C ALA A 133 -10.57 4.37 12.90
N ILE A 134 -9.97 5.21 12.05
CA ILE A 134 -8.66 5.84 12.29
C ILE A 134 -8.70 6.80 13.48
N HIS A 135 -9.77 7.56 13.66
CA HIS A 135 -9.91 8.53 14.75
C HIS A 135 -10.58 7.95 16.01
N SER A 136 -10.76 6.64 16.08
CA SER A 136 -11.40 5.96 17.22
C SER A 136 -10.54 5.89 18.49
N GLY A 137 -9.29 6.36 18.44
CA GLY A 137 -8.29 6.21 19.49
C GLY A 137 -7.58 4.85 19.50
N ALA A 138 -7.76 4.03 18.46
CA ALA A 138 -7.00 2.79 18.29
C ALA A 138 -5.61 3.06 17.68
N ASN A 139 -4.62 2.24 18.04
CA ASN A 139 -3.27 2.35 17.49
C ASN A 139 -3.13 1.59 16.16
N SER A 140 -4.06 0.68 15.86
CA SER A 140 -4.08 -0.12 14.65
C SER A 140 -5.49 -0.22 14.07
N VAL A 141 -5.58 0.00 12.75
CA VAL A 141 -6.79 -0.19 11.95
C VAL A 141 -6.58 -1.36 10.99
N VAL A 142 -7.47 -2.34 11.08
CA VAL A 142 -7.47 -3.53 10.23
C VAL A 142 -8.38 -3.32 9.04
N ILE A 143 -7.87 -3.66 7.86
CA ILE A 143 -8.62 -3.70 6.62
C ILE A 143 -8.80 -5.19 6.24
N PRO A 144 -10.00 -5.75 6.42
CA PRO A 144 -10.27 -7.11 6.02
C PRO A 144 -10.38 -7.19 4.48
N PRO A 145 -10.48 -8.41 3.92
CA PRO A 145 -10.61 -8.57 2.48
C PRO A 145 -11.87 -7.88 1.97
N ALA A 146 -11.74 -7.05 0.94
CA ALA A 146 -12.88 -6.45 0.30
C ALA A 146 -13.65 -7.49 -0.52
N ARG A 147 -14.98 -7.30 -0.63
CA ARG A 147 -15.80 -8.07 -1.56
C ARG A 147 -15.41 -7.77 -3.01
N VAL A 148 -15.20 -6.48 -3.29
CA VAL A 148 -14.64 -5.96 -4.54
C VAL A 148 -13.46 -5.05 -4.21
N ALA A 149 -13.72 -3.90 -3.59
CA ALA A 149 -12.72 -2.94 -3.12
C ALA A 149 -13.36 -1.96 -2.13
N TYR A 150 -12.57 -1.38 -1.23
CA TYR A 150 -12.97 -0.22 -0.45
C TYR A 150 -12.74 1.04 -1.26
N ILE A 151 -13.75 1.90 -1.43
CA ILE A 151 -13.58 3.18 -2.10
C ILE A 151 -13.20 4.23 -1.05
N VAL A 152 -11.98 4.75 -1.09
CA VAL A 152 -11.44 5.63 -0.03
C VAL A 152 -10.70 6.82 -0.65
N GLY A 153 -10.88 8.00 -0.07
CA GLY A 153 -10.15 9.20 -0.47
C GLY A 153 -10.07 10.26 0.62
N GLY A 154 -8.91 10.93 0.70
CA GLY A 154 -8.72 12.11 1.53
C GLY A 154 -8.70 11.86 3.04
N VAL A 155 -8.38 10.65 3.50
CA VAL A 155 -8.49 10.31 4.93
C VAL A 155 -7.21 10.68 5.69
N PRO A 156 -7.27 11.58 6.69
CA PRO A 156 -6.12 11.89 7.56
C PRO A 156 -5.68 10.69 8.37
N LEU A 157 -4.37 10.46 8.44
CA LEU A 157 -3.75 9.51 9.36
C LEU A 157 -3.02 10.28 10.46
N PRO A 158 -3.47 10.19 11.73
CA PRO A 158 -2.71 10.65 12.87
C PRO A 158 -1.33 10.01 12.92
N THR A 159 -0.35 10.70 13.50
CA THR A 159 1.02 10.20 13.64
C THR A 159 1.05 8.85 14.36
N GLY A 160 1.85 7.91 13.86
CA GLY A 160 2.10 6.64 14.53
C GLY A 160 1.02 5.57 14.36
N ILE A 161 -0.11 5.86 13.72
CA ILE A 161 -1.14 4.82 13.50
C ILE A 161 -0.66 3.76 12.50
N THR A 162 -1.04 2.51 12.76
CA THR A 162 -0.81 1.38 11.86
C THR A 162 -2.06 1.05 11.03
N ILE A 163 -1.94 1.10 9.71
CA ILE A 163 -2.94 0.59 8.76
C ILE A 163 -2.49 -0.80 8.31
N SER A 164 -3.28 -1.82 8.62
CA SER A 164 -2.91 -3.21 8.37
C SER A 164 -4.01 -3.93 7.61
N GLY A 165 -3.77 -4.22 6.33
CA GLY A 165 -4.57 -5.24 5.66
C GLY A 165 -4.21 -6.64 6.19
N ILE A 166 -5.01 -7.65 5.86
CA ILE A 166 -4.70 -9.05 6.20
C ILE A 166 -3.99 -9.83 5.08
N GLY A 167 -3.61 -9.17 3.99
CA GLY A 167 -2.94 -9.78 2.84
C GLY A 167 -2.79 -8.81 1.68
N TYR A 168 -1.83 -9.07 0.81
CA TYR A 168 -1.61 -8.28 -0.40
C TYR A 168 -1.34 -9.21 -1.58
N ARG A 169 -1.38 -8.65 -2.78
CA ARG A 169 -0.98 -9.38 -3.99
C ARG A 169 -0.17 -8.50 -4.89
N ARG A 170 0.96 -9.04 -5.34
CA ARG A 170 1.70 -8.50 -6.45
C ARG A 170 1.05 -8.95 -7.76
N VAL A 171 0.43 -8.01 -8.47
CA VAL A 171 -0.10 -8.25 -9.82
C VAL A 171 0.85 -7.64 -10.82
N TYR A 172 1.42 -8.47 -11.70
CA TYR A 172 2.40 -8.00 -12.67
C TYR A 172 1.70 -7.23 -13.81
N SER A 173 1.91 -5.91 -13.89
CA SER A 173 1.37 -5.04 -14.95
C SER A 173 -0.17 -5.17 -15.13
N PRO A 174 -0.98 -4.86 -14.10
CA PRO A 174 -2.43 -4.92 -14.17
C PRO A 174 -2.99 -3.97 -15.24
N SER A 175 -4.06 -4.40 -15.92
CA SER A 175 -4.88 -3.56 -16.82
C SER A 175 -5.96 -2.80 -16.07
N GLY A 176 -6.37 -3.29 -14.90
CA GLY A 176 -7.41 -2.71 -14.08
C GLY A 176 -7.45 -3.30 -12.67
N PRO A 177 -8.23 -2.70 -11.77
CA PRO A 177 -8.35 -3.18 -10.40
C PRO A 177 -8.89 -4.62 -10.30
N GLU A 178 -9.68 -5.06 -11.29
CA GLU A 178 -10.22 -6.41 -11.36
C GLU A 178 -9.14 -7.50 -11.36
N ASN A 179 -7.90 -7.19 -11.77
CA ASN A 179 -6.80 -8.15 -11.76
C ASN A 179 -6.34 -8.54 -10.35
N TYR A 180 -6.61 -7.71 -9.33
CA TYR A 180 -6.30 -8.04 -7.94
C TYR A 180 -7.25 -9.11 -7.39
N GLY A 181 -8.48 -9.15 -7.92
CA GLY A 181 -9.55 -10.06 -7.50
C GLY A 181 -10.23 -9.61 -6.19
N GLY A 182 -11.47 -10.06 -5.97
CA GLY A 182 -12.12 -9.96 -4.67
C GLY A 182 -11.50 -10.95 -3.69
N ARG A 183 -11.45 -10.64 -2.38
CA ARG A 183 -10.78 -11.38 -1.29
C ARG A 183 -9.36 -10.92 -0.93
N LEU A 184 -9.00 -9.67 -1.24
CA LEU A 184 -7.85 -9.01 -0.64
C LEU A 184 -8.23 -7.64 -0.07
N PRO A 185 -7.50 -7.12 0.92
CA PRO A 185 -7.52 -5.72 1.32
C PRO A 185 -7.12 -4.80 0.15
N LEU A 186 -8.08 -4.50 -0.70
CA LEU A 186 -7.92 -3.63 -1.87
C LEU A 186 -8.63 -2.31 -1.61
N ILE A 187 -7.88 -1.22 -1.67
CA ILE A 187 -8.41 0.13 -1.63
C ILE A 187 -8.34 0.74 -3.04
N HIS A 188 -9.47 1.24 -3.51
CA HIS A 188 -9.54 2.08 -4.70
C HIS A 188 -9.68 3.54 -4.29
N LEU A 189 -8.95 4.41 -4.98
CA LEU A 189 -9.10 5.83 -4.79
C LEU A 189 -10.51 6.30 -5.18
N ALA A 190 -11.15 7.04 -4.29
CA ALA A 190 -12.45 7.65 -4.55
C ALA A 190 -12.45 8.53 -5.82
N PRO A 191 -13.53 8.55 -6.63
CA PRO A 191 -13.56 9.21 -7.95
C PRO A 191 -13.14 10.69 -7.99
N ARG A 192 -13.33 11.44 -6.89
CA ARG A 192 -13.01 12.88 -6.81
C ARG A 192 -11.86 13.21 -5.87
N ALA A 193 -11.25 12.21 -5.24
CA ALA A 193 -10.13 12.43 -4.32
C ALA A 193 -8.80 12.57 -5.07
N HIS A 194 -7.86 13.35 -4.51
CA HIS A 194 -6.51 13.48 -5.05
C HIS A 194 -5.49 12.53 -4.42
N HIS A 195 -5.86 11.90 -3.30
CA HIS A 195 -5.06 10.92 -2.57
C HIS A 195 -5.94 10.02 -1.71
N VAL A 196 -5.43 8.85 -1.32
CA VAL A 196 -6.13 7.91 -0.44
C VAL A 196 -6.00 8.39 1.00
N PHE A 197 -4.76 8.60 1.44
CA PHE A 197 -4.43 8.94 2.83
C PHE A 197 -3.62 10.25 2.94
N LEU A 198 -3.74 10.92 4.08
CA LEU A 198 -2.94 12.09 4.46
C LEU A 198 -2.13 11.77 5.74
N PRO A 199 -0.93 11.19 5.60
CA PRO A 199 -0.13 10.76 6.74
C PRO A 199 0.58 11.92 7.44
N SER A 200 0.65 11.83 8.77
CA SER A 200 1.34 12.81 9.64
C SER A 200 2.72 12.32 10.12
N GLY A 201 3.25 11.25 9.52
CA GLY A 201 4.54 10.65 9.86
C GLY A 201 4.47 9.50 10.88
N LEU A 202 5.56 8.74 10.99
CA LEU A 202 5.70 7.56 11.86
C LEU A 202 4.66 6.45 11.63
N ASN A 203 3.89 6.54 10.55
CA ASN A 203 2.84 5.58 10.24
C ASN A 203 3.42 4.25 9.76
N THR A 204 2.69 3.17 9.98
CA THR A 204 2.99 1.88 9.35
C THR A 204 1.83 1.50 8.45
N ILE A 205 2.10 1.14 7.21
CA ILE A 205 1.11 0.71 6.22
C ILE A 205 1.56 -0.63 5.68
N GLN A 206 0.72 -1.65 5.83
CA GLN A 206 1.17 -3.00 5.53
C GLN A 206 0.08 -3.92 5.00
N ARG A 207 0.52 -4.92 4.23
CA ARG A 207 -0.28 -6.08 3.78
C ARG A 207 -1.59 -5.68 3.10
N LEU A 208 -1.52 -4.77 2.14
CA LEU A 208 -2.68 -4.32 1.37
C LEU A 208 -2.31 -3.92 -0.05
N SER A 209 -3.32 -3.72 -0.91
CA SER A 209 -3.14 -3.25 -2.28
C SER A 209 -3.95 -1.99 -2.53
N LEU A 210 -3.38 -1.08 -3.33
CA LEU A 210 -3.93 0.24 -3.63
C LEU A 210 -4.03 0.42 -5.14
N TRP A 211 -5.20 0.87 -5.61
CA TRP A 211 -5.45 1.21 -7.00
C TRP A 211 -5.90 2.66 -7.14
N GLY A 212 -5.25 3.41 -8.03
CA GLY A 212 -5.47 4.85 -8.19
C GLY A 212 -5.82 5.29 -9.59
N ARG A 213 -5.54 6.57 -9.84
CA ARG A 213 -5.49 7.19 -11.17
C ARG A 213 -4.13 7.86 -11.37
N ARG A 214 -3.60 7.85 -12.60
CA ARG A 214 -2.22 8.29 -12.89
C ARG A 214 -1.95 9.78 -12.62
N ASP A 215 -2.99 10.57 -12.42
CA ASP A 215 -2.96 12.00 -12.07
C ASP A 215 -3.09 12.26 -10.56
N THR A 216 -3.16 11.22 -9.74
CA THR A 216 -3.39 11.28 -8.28
C THR A 216 -2.26 10.61 -7.51
N ASP A 217 -2.07 10.97 -6.24
CA ASP A 217 -1.02 10.40 -5.41
C ASP A 217 -1.61 9.35 -4.45
N VAL A 218 -0.85 8.35 -3.98
CA VAL A 218 -1.39 7.46 -2.92
C VAL A 218 -1.60 8.25 -1.63
N PHE A 219 -0.58 9.07 -1.30
CA PHE A 219 -0.54 9.92 -0.13
C PHE A 219 -0.53 11.37 -0.55
N GLY A 220 -1.21 12.24 0.20
CA GLY A 220 -1.19 13.67 -0.11
C GLY A 220 0.23 14.24 -0.07
N ARG A 221 0.41 15.36 -0.79
CA ARG A 221 1.73 16.00 -0.92
C ARG A 221 2.19 16.58 0.41
N GLY A 222 3.45 16.34 0.74
CA GLY A 222 4.07 16.87 1.93
C GLY A 222 5.32 16.10 2.30
N ASP A 223 6.16 16.75 3.09
CA ASP A 223 7.30 16.10 3.72
C ASP A 223 6.81 15.08 4.74
N MET A 224 7.42 13.90 4.74
CA MET A 224 7.06 12.80 5.63
C MET A 224 8.32 12.27 6.30
N ASN A 225 8.17 11.74 7.52
CA ASN A 225 9.29 11.19 8.27
C ASN A 225 8.90 9.87 8.93
N GLY A 226 9.78 8.88 8.84
CA GLY A 226 9.65 7.62 9.58
C GLY A 226 8.49 6.74 9.16
N ILE A 227 7.98 6.87 7.92
CA ILE A 227 6.92 5.99 7.45
C ILE A 227 7.48 4.62 7.09
N THR A 228 6.74 3.56 7.44
CA THR A 228 7.08 2.18 7.11
C THR A 228 6.03 1.57 6.19
N PHE A 229 6.49 0.98 5.09
CA PHE A 229 5.70 0.16 4.19
C PHE A 229 6.22 -1.27 4.19
N GLU A 230 5.31 -2.22 4.41
CA GLU A 230 5.63 -3.65 4.36
C GLU A 230 4.57 -4.40 3.58
N ASP A 231 4.95 -5.14 2.54
CA ASP A 231 4.00 -5.96 1.78
C ASP A 231 2.86 -5.13 1.18
N VAL A 232 3.19 -4.01 0.54
CA VAL A 232 2.22 -3.09 -0.06
C VAL A 232 2.39 -3.07 -1.57
N SER A 233 1.30 -3.30 -2.31
CA SER A 233 1.25 -3.12 -3.76
C SER A 233 0.48 -1.85 -4.10
N VAL A 234 1.04 -1.03 -4.97
CA VAL A 234 0.46 0.21 -5.46
C VAL A 234 0.42 0.17 -6.98
N ALA A 235 -0.75 0.49 -7.54
CA ALA A 235 -0.92 0.57 -8.98
C ALA A 235 -1.66 1.82 -9.46
N ASN A 236 -1.23 2.32 -10.61
CA ASN A 236 -1.94 3.33 -11.39
C ASN A 236 -2.02 4.70 -10.70
N PHE A 237 -0.97 5.14 -9.99
CA PHE A 237 -0.89 6.47 -9.39
C PHE A 237 0.11 7.36 -10.13
N ARG A 238 0.16 8.65 -9.81
CA ARG A 238 1.25 9.53 -10.21
C ARG A 238 2.55 9.07 -9.56
N TYR A 239 2.61 9.07 -8.23
CA TYR A 239 3.68 8.46 -7.46
C TYR A 239 3.16 7.20 -6.77
N GLY A 240 3.80 6.05 -7.01
CA GLY A 240 3.49 4.83 -6.30
C GLY A 240 3.86 4.93 -4.82
N PHE A 241 5.11 5.28 -4.57
CA PHE A 241 5.64 5.69 -3.27
C PHE A 241 6.38 7.02 -3.40
N GLY A 242 6.40 7.83 -2.35
CA GLY A 242 7.03 9.14 -2.38
C GLY A 242 6.16 10.21 -3.03
N SER A 243 6.77 11.35 -3.38
CA SER A 243 6.06 12.44 -4.06
C SER A 243 6.99 13.33 -4.89
N ALA A 244 6.41 14.17 -5.75
CA ALA A 244 7.13 15.28 -6.39
C ALA A 244 7.31 16.45 -5.43
N GLY A 245 8.55 16.92 -5.25
CA GLY A 245 8.83 18.18 -4.57
C GLY A 245 8.66 18.14 -3.05
N ALA A 246 8.49 16.95 -2.48
CA ALA A 246 8.57 16.72 -1.03
C ALA A 246 9.39 15.46 -0.75
N TYR A 247 9.95 15.40 0.45
CA TYR A 247 10.87 14.35 0.85
C TYR A 247 10.25 13.41 1.87
N TRP A 248 10.39 12.12 1.61
CA TRP A 248 10.06 11.08 2.58
C TRP A 248 11.34 10.60 3.24
N ARG A 249 11.54 11.04 4.48
CA ARG A 249 12.79 10.89 5.23
C ARG A 249 12.74 9.70 6.17
N ASN A 250 13.89 9.09 6.44
CA ASN A 250 14.04 8.02 7.43
C ASN A 250 12.98 6.91 7.25
N SER A 251 12.64 6.60 6.01
CA SER A 251 11.50 5.74 5.67
C SER A 251 11.97 4.35 5.27
N ARG A 252 11.11 3.35 5.48
CA ARG A 252 11.43 1.95 5.19
C ARG A 252 10.38 1.32 4.30
N PHE A 253 10.84 0.64 3.27
CA PHE A 253 9.99 -0.05 2.30
C PHE A 253 10.51 -1.47 2.14
N THR A 254 9.68 -2.45 2.51
CA THR A 254 10.05 -3.87 2.48
C THR A 254 9.01 -4.63 1.67
N ARG A 255 9.45 -5.41 0.67
CA ARG A 255 8.56 -6.22 -0.19
C ARG A 255 7.41 -5.40 -0.79
N CYS A 256 7.71 -4.16 -1.16
CA CYS A 256 6.76 -3.23 -1.75
C CYS A 256 6.80 -3.33 -3.27
N HIS A 257 5.64 -3.10 -3.89
CA HIS A 257 5.46 -3.22 -5.33
C HIS A 257 4.80 -1.96 -5.90
N ALA A 258 5.40 -1.33 -6.92
CA ALA A 258 4.81 -0.18 -7.62
C ALA A 258 4.74 -0.43 -9.12
N THR A 259 3.54 -0.29 -9.71
CA THR A 259 3.32 -0.56 -11.13
C THR A 259 2.31 0.37 -11.80
N LYS A 260 2.43 0.58 -13.11
CA LYS A 260 1.54 1.47 -13.88
C LYS A 260 1.50 2.91 -13.39
N CYS A 261 2.46 3.32 -12.57
CA CYS A 261 2.55 4.68 -12.07
C CYS A 261 3.23 5.59 -13.10
N VAL A 262 3.13 6.91 -12.91
CA VAL A 262 4.01 7.84 -13.64
C VAL A 262 5.42 7.66 -13.12
N VAL A 263 5.60 7.73 -11.79
CA VAL A 263 6.83 7.39 -11.08
C VAL A 263 6.51 6.27 -10.10
N GLY A 264 7.21 5.14 -10.19
CA GLY A 264 7.03 4.02 -9.24
C GLY A 264 7.41 4.43 -7.82
N LEU A 265 8.56 5.09 -7.67
CA LEU A 265 9.09 5.56 -6.40
C LEU A 265 9.84 6.88 -6.55
N GLY A 266 9.48 7.92 -5.78
CA GLY A 266 10.06 9.26 -5.92
C GLY A 266 10.60 9.88 -4.63
N SER A 267 11.77 10.54 -4.72
CA SER A 267 12.27 11.56 -3.79
C SER A 267 12.26 11.20 -2.28
N ALA A 268 12.75 10.02 -1.94
CA ALA A 268 13.03 9.68 -0.54
C ALA A 268 14.42 10.20 -0.09
N VAL A 269 14.64 10.31 1.21
CA VAL A 269 15.91 10.72 1.82
C VAL A 269 16.20 9.81 3.01
N ASP A 270 17.46 9.47 3.26
CA ASP A 270 17.86 8.67 4.43
C ASP A 270 17.07 7.36 4.55
N SER A 271 16.69 6.74 3.42
CA SER A 271 15.67 5.69 3.38
C SER A 271 16.17 4.35 2.84
N HIS A 272 15.47 3.29 3.23
CA HIS A 272 15.81 1.91 2.88
C HIS A 272 14.70 1.23 2.08
N PHE A 273 15.08 0.60 0.98
CA PHE A 273 14.20 -0.14 0.07
C PHE A 273 14.71 -1.57 -0.07
N ILE A 274 13.96 -2.53 0.45
CA ILE A 274 14.42 -3.92 0.60
C ILE A 274 13.44 -4.84 -0.13
N SER A 275 13.97 -5.64 -1.05
CA SER A 275 13.21 -6.62 -1.83
C SER A 275 11.98 -6.02 -2.51
N CYS A 276 12.11 -4.78 -3.01
CA CYS A 276 11.02 -4.10 -3.70
C CYS A 276 11.00 -4.44 -5.19
N GLU A 277 9.82 -4.36 -5.80
CA GLU A 277 9.64 -4.55 -7.23
C GLU A 277 8.96 -3.33 -7.87
N ILE A 278 9.60 -2.73 -8.86
CA ILE A 278 9.14 -1.49 -9.47
C ILE A 278 9.08 -1.70 -10.97
N ASN A 279 7.88 -1.84 -11.54
CA ASN A 279 7.74 -2.25 -12.93
C ASN A 279 6.61 -1.59 -13.72
N ALA A 280 6.80 -1.45 -15.02
CA ALA A 280 5.80 -0.92 -15.95
C ALA A 280 5.29 0.49 -15.58
N ASN A 281 6.19 1.35 -15.11
CA ASN A 281 5.96 2.78 -14.85
C ASN A 281 6.59 3.64 -15.97
N ASP A 282 6.30 4.93 -16.04
CA ASP A 282 7.06 5.80 -16.96
C ASP A 282 8.51 5.93 -16.46
N VAL A 283 8.67 6.27 -15.19
CA VAL A 283 9.94 6.18 -14.47
C VAL A 283 9.79 5.18 -13.33
N GLY A 284 10.71 4.23 -13.22
CA GLY A 284 10.71 3.25 -12.13
C GLY A 284 11.00 3.96 -10.80
N ILE A 285 12.26 4.32 -10.59
CA ILE A 285 12.75 4.97 -9.39
C ILE A 285 13.37 6.31 -9.76
N GLU A 286 12.93 7.38 -9.12
CA GLU A 286 13.39 8.75 -9.34
C GLU A 286 13.91 9.37 -8.03
N MET A 287 15.18 9.77 -8.02
CA MET A 287 15.81 10.52 -6.94
C MET A 287 16.34 11.84 -7.51
N LEU A 288 15.64 12.91 -7.19
CA LEU A 288 15.99 14.25 -7.63
C LEU A 288 16.93 14.95 -6.62
N ARG A 289 17.32 16.18 -6.92
CA ARG A 289 18.23 16.98 -6.09
C ARG A 289 17.74 17.00 -4.65
N GLY A 290 18.58 16.58 -3.71
CA GLY A 290 18.26 16.50 -2.28
C GLY A 290 17.73 15.14 -1.81
N ALA A 291 17.39 14.21 -2.72
CA ALA A 291 16.99 12.83 -2.41
C ALA A 291 18.22 11.94 -2.11
N ASN A 292 18.92 12.26 -1.03
CA ASN A 292 20.23 11.70 -0.70
C ASN A 292 20.17 10.51 0.27
N ASP A 293 21.28 9.80 0.38
CA ASP A 293 21.54 8.80 1.45
C ASP A 293 20.53 7.64 1.45
N ASN A 294 20.15 7.20 0.25
CA ASN A 294 19.19 6.11 0.06
C ASN A 294 19.91 4.78 -0.23
N THR A 295 19.37 3.69 0.31
CA THR A 295 19.85 2.33 0.05
C THR A 295 18.76 1.44 -0.55
N PHE A 296 19.05 0.84 -1.70
CA PHE A 296 18.23 -0.17 -2.36
C PHE A 296 18.92 -1.52 -2.24
N MET A 297 18.23 -2.53 -1.72
CA MET A 297 18.75 -3.88 -1.53
C MET A 297 17.81 -4.91 -2.14
N GLY A 298 18.30 -5.71 -3.08
CA GLY A 298 17.52 -6.73 -3.77
C GLY A 298 16.32 -6.17 -4.53
N THR A 299 16.39 -4.91 -4.98
CA THR A 299 15.27 -4.26 -5.67
C THR A 299 15.27 -4.64 -7.15
N LYS A 300 14.12 -5.10 -7.65
CA LYS A 300 13.92 -5.37 -9.07
C LYS A 300 13.26 -4.16 -9.73
N CYS A 301 13.89 -3.58 -10.74
CA CYS A 301 13.36 -2.44 -11.48
C CYS A 301 13.33 -2.78 -12.98
N GLU A 302 12.14 -2.99 -13.55
CA GLU A 302 12.05 -3.49 -14.93
C GLU A 302 10.85 -2.98 -15.72
N TRP A 303 10.95 -3.01 -17.06
CA TRP A 303 9.85 -2.64 -17.97
C TRP A 303 9.32 -1.21 -17.79
N ASN A 304 10.07 -0.34 -17.13
CA ASN A 304 9.74 1.08 -17.07
C ASN A 304 10.22 1.79 -18.35
N SER A 305 9.74 3.00 -18.66
CA SER A 305 10.35 3.77 -19.76
C SER A 305 11.80 4.16 -19.41
N LEU A 306 12.05 4.51 -18.15
CA LEU A 306 13.38 4.62 -17.55
C LEU A 306 13.36 3.88 -16.20
N ASN A 307 14.29 2.96 -15.96
CA ASN A 307 14.28 2.19 -14.70
C ASN A 307 14.75 3.06 -13.52
N TRP A 308 15.89 3.73 -13.65
CA TRP A 308 16.47 4.53 -12.57
C TRP A 308 16.83 5.92 -13.07
N ARG A 309 16.40 6.93 -12.33
CA ARG A 309 16.68 8.33 -12.61
C ARG A 309 17.27 9.01 -11.40
N PHE A 310 18.53 9.40 -11.50
CA PHE A 310 19.29 10.12 -10.49
C PHE A 310 19.69 11.47 -11.06
N VAL A 311 19.11 12.55 -10.52
CA VAL A 311 19.40 13.93 -10.96
C VAL A 311 19.70 14.79 -9.75
N GLY A 312 20.97 14.98 -9.42
CA GLY A 312 21.39 15.76 -8.26
C GLY A 312 21.32 15.02 -6.92
N ALA A 313 20.99 13.73 -6.92
CA ALA A 313 20.99 12.87 -5.72
C ALA A 313 22.41 12.42 -5.34
N ARG A 314 22.69 12.35 -4.04
CA ARG A 314 24.01 11.99 -3.49
C ARG A 314 23.93 10.76 -2.59
N ASN A 315 25.05 10.03 -2.48
CA ASN A 315 25.19 8.86 -1.61
C ASN A 315 24.11 7.78 -1.81
N VAL A 316 23.71 7.49 -3.06
CA VAL A 316 22.76 6.41 -3.35
C VAL A 316 23.49 5.08 -3.49
N THR A 317 23.06 4.06 -2.75
CA THR A 317 23.63 2.70 -2.81
C THR A 317 22.60 1.71 -3.32
N ILE A 318 22.97 0.89 -4.30
CA ILE A 318 22.17 -0.21 -4.84
C ILE A 318 22.95 -1.52 -4.67
N VAL A 319 22.38 -2.49 -3.96
CA VAL A 319 22.99 -3.79 -3.67
C VAL A 319 22.07 -4.90 -4.17
N GLY A 320 22.53 -5.65 -5.16
CA GLY A 320 21.79 -6.75 -5.76
C GLY A 320 20.53 -6.31 -6.51
N GLY A 321 19.73 -7.31 -6.89
CA GLY A 321 18.51 -7.10 -7.67
C GLY A 321 18.77 -7.12 -9.17
N VAL A 322 17.73 -6.77 -9.93
CA VAL A 322 17.73 -6.88 -11.39
C VAL A 322 17.20 -5.59 -12.01
N THR A 323 17.96 -5.01 -12.94
CA THR A 323 17.51 -3.91 -13.79
C THR A 323 17.38 -4.40 -15.22
N ASP A 324 16.14 -4.48 -15.73
CA ASP A 324 15.84 -5.15 -16.99
C ASP A 324 14.89 -4.35 -17.88
N ARG A 325 15.08 -4.42 -19.20
CA ARG A 325 14.13 -3.96 -20.24
C ARG A 325 13.54 -2.57 -20.02
N ALA A 326 14.35 -1.58 -19.68
CA ALA A 326 13.90 -0.20 -19.83
C ALA A 326 13.49 0.06 -21.30
N VAL A 327 12.24 0.49 -21.51
CA VAL A 327 11.64 0.68 -22.84
C VAL A 327 12.22 1.89 -23.55
N GLY A 328 12.45 2.96 -22.81
CA GLY A 328 13.11 4.17 -23.30
C GLY A 328 14.61 3.95 -23.51
N ARG A 329 15.35 5.06 -23.57
CA ARG A 329 16.75 5.03 -23.99
C ARG A 329 17.71 4.43 -22.96
N PHE A 330 17.42 4.47 -21.67
CA PHE A 330 18.42 4.12 -20.66
C PHE A 330 17.88 3.23 -19.55
N GLY A 331 18.72 2.36 -19.00
CA GLY A 331 18.45 1.68 -17.73
C GLY A 331 18.59 2.65 -16.55
N PHE A 332 19.69 3.38 -16.54
CA PHE A 332 20.05 4.38 -15.55
C PHE A 332 20.30 5.73 -16.23
N GLU A 333 19.71 6.80 -15.72
CA GLU A 333 20.15 8.18 -15.95
C GLU A 333 20.84 8.67 -14.67
N ILE A 334 22.12 9.04 -14.76
CA ILE A 334 22.91 9.55 -13.65
C ILE A 334 23.43 10.92 -14.06
N ARG A 335 22.85 11.97 -13.48
CA ARG A 335 23.19 13.37 -13.76
C ARG A 335 23.47 14.13 -12.48
N ASP A 336 24.64 14.75 -12.36
CA ASP A 336 25.04 15.52 -11.17
C ASP A 336 24.93 14.72 -9.86
N SER A 337 25.12 13.41 -9.96
CA SER A 337 24.73 12.42 -8.94
C SER A 337 25.84 11.47 -8.53
N GLU A 338 25.72 10.91 -7.32
CA GLU A 338 26.66 9.93 -6.76
C GLU A 338 25.93 8.63 -6.45
N VAL A 339 26.29 7.57 -7.19
CA VAL A 339 25.62 6.27 -7.15
C VAL A 339 26.66 5.15 -7.08
N ALA A 340 26.49 4.25 -6.11
CA ALA A 340 27.24 3.01 -6.01
C ALA A 340 26.32 1.81 -6.27
N ILE A 341 26.72 0.92 -7.16
CA ILE A 341 25.96 -0.27 -7.54
C ILE A 341 26.85 -1.50 -7.35
N SER A 342 26.36 -2.46 -6.58
CA SER A 342 27.06 -3.71 -6.35
C SER A 342 26.17 -4.94 -6.51
N GLY A 343 26.75 -6.06 -6.95
CA GLY A 343 26.09 -7.37 -6.95
C GLY A 343 24.84 -7.49 -7.84
N SER A 344 24.60 -6.52 -8.73
CA SER A 344 23.36 -6.39 -9.49
C SER A 344 23.46 -7.06 -10.86
N VAL A 345 22.31 -7.48 -11.41
CA VAL A 345 22.20 -7.88 -12.83
C VAL A 345 21.54 -6.77 -13.62
N ILE A 346 22.22 -6.28 -14.65
CA ILE A 346 21.75 -5.19 -15.51
C ILE A 346 21.71 -5.70 -16.94
N ARG A 347 20.53 -5.73 -17.56
CA ARG A 347 20.41 -6.30 -18.90
C ARG A 347 19.29 -5.71 -19.74
N ARG A 348 19.45 -5.80 -21.07
CA ARG A 348 18.42 -5.48 -22.08
C ARG A 348 17.73 -4.11 -21.95
N ASN A 349 18.38 -3.14 -21.32
CA ASN A 349 17.86 -1.76 -21.26
C ASN A 349 18.09 -1.03 -22.59
N GLY A 350 17.45 0.11 -22.79
CA GLY A 350 17.65 0.89 -24.02
C GLY A 350 16.91 0.33 -25.23
N ARG A 351 15.75 -0.29 -25.00
CA ARG A 351 15.01 -1.08 -26.00
C ARG A 351 14.50 -0.26 -27.20
N ALA A 352 14.44 1.07 -27.08
CA ALA A 352 14.08 1.96 -28.18
C ALA A 352 15.05 1.95 -29.38
N GLY A 353 16.20 1.26 -29.28
CA GLY A 353 17.07 0.94 -30.43
C GLY A 353 18.32 1.81 -30.56
N ASP A 354 18.45 2.88 -29.78
CA ASP A 354 19.64 3.74 -29.70
C ASP A 354 20.12 3.94 -28.25
N GLY A 355 19.65 3.07 -27.35
CA GLY A 355 19.82 3.24 -25.92
C GLY A 355 21.07 2.60 -25.31
N ALA A 356 21.32 2.93 -24.04
CA ALA A 356 22.42 2.41 -23.23
C ALA A 356 21.95 1.78 -21.92
N HIS A 357 22.82 1.06 -21.21
CA HIS A 357 22.54 0.70 -19.82
C HIS A 357 22.61 1.92 -18.90
N PHE A 358 23.64 2.75 -19.07
CA PHE A 358 23.92 3.91 -18.24
C PHE A 358 24.07 5.14 -19.12
N LYS A 359 23.30 6.19 -18.83
CA LYS A 359 23.56 7.55 -19.27
C LYS A 359 24.23 8.30 -18.12
N CYS A 360 25.45 8.79 -18.36
CA CYS A 360 26.17 9.64 -17.43
C CYS A 360 26.21 11.06 -17.99
N ALA A 361 25.81 12.04 -17.19
CA ALA A 361 25.73 13.44 -17.60
C ALA A 361 26.14 14.39 -16.47
N GLY A 362 26.66 15.57 -16.80
CA GLY A 362 27.11 16.55 -15.82
C GLY A 362 28.26 16.01 -14.94
N ASP A 363 28.34 16.51 -13.71
CA ASP A 363 29.29 16.01 -12.72
C ASP A 363 28.76 14.72 -12.07
N GLY A 364 29.60 13.97 -11.35
CA GLY A 364 29.09 12.85 -10.58
C GLY A 364 30.07 11.72 -10.32
N LEU A 365 29.53 10.66 -9.74
CA LEU A 365 30.23 9.43 -9.43
C LEU A 365 29.33 8.23 -9.74
N LEU A 366 29.83 7.30 -10.54
CA LEU A 366 29.28 5.96 -10.69
C LEU A 366 30.33 4.94 -10.27
N LEU A 367 30.05 4.19 -9.19
CA LEU A 367 30.84 3.05 -8.76
C LEU A 367 30.11 1.75 -9.12
N LEU A 368 30.75 0.88 -9.90
CA LEU A 368 30.25 -0.45 -10.22
C LEU A 368 31.17 -1.51 -9.61
N SER A 369 30.61 -2.44 -8.86
CA SER A 369 31.36 -3.52 -8.21
C SER A 369 30.62 -4.86 -8.29
N SER A 370 31.23 -5.92 -8.83
CA SER A 370 30.59 -7.24 -8.89
C SER A 370 29.23 -7.25 -9.61
N VAL A 371 29.09 -6.45 -10.67
CA VAL A 371 27.87 -6.32 -11.47
C VAL A 371 27.97 -7.21 -12.72
N ILE A 372 26.88 -7.89 -13.07
CA ILE A 372 26.73 -8.61 -14.34
C ILE A 372 25.96 -7.73 -15.32
N VAL A 373 26.57 -7.41 -16.45
CA VAL A 373 26.00 -6.55 -17.49
C VAL A 373 25.85 -7.34 -18.80
N ARG A 374 24.64 -7.35 -19.36
CA ARG A 374 24.29 -8.16 -20.54
C ARG A 374 23.41 -7.44 -21.55
N SER A 375 23.78 -7.53 -22.81
CA SER A 375 22.87 -7.32 -23.93
C SER A 375 21.93 -8.51 -24.10
N GLY A 376 20.81 -8.32 -24.82
CA GLY A 376 19.92 -9.43 -25.13
C GLY A 376 18.68 -9.05 -25.92
N ALA A 377 18.01 -10.10 -26.41
CA ALA A 377 16.73 -10.03 -27.09
C ALA A 377 15.55 -10.10 -26.09
N ASP A 378 14.37 -9.70 -26.57
CA ASP A 378 13.10 -9.96 -25.87
C ASP A 378 12.82 -11.47 -25.80
N ASP A 379 11.90 -11.86 -24.91
CA ASP A 379 11.70 -13.25 -24.46
C ASP A 379 11.29 -14.25 -25.54
N HIS A 380 10.98 -13.78 -26.75
CA HIS A 380 10.67 -14.63 -27.89
C HIS A 380 11.86 -14.92 -28.79
N GLY A 381 13.05 -14.38 -28.50
CA GLY A 381 14.25 -14.53 -29.35
C GLY A 381 14.10 -13.95 -30.76
N ARG A 382 13.01 -13.20 -31.01
CA ARG A 382 12.59 -12.68 -32.32
C ARG A 382 13.06 -11.25 -32.59
N SER A 383 13.57 -10.53 -31.59
CA SER A 383 14.08 -9.17 -31.82
C SER A 383 15.40 -9.24 -32.57
N VAL A 384 15.40 -8.74 -33.81
CA VAL A 384 16.58 -8.66 -34.69
C VAL A 384 17.67 -7.73 -34.10
N GLN A 385 17.26 -6.82 -33.21
CA GLN A 385 18.14 -5.88 -32.52
C GLN A 385 18.30 -6.29 -31.05
N LEU A 386 19.55 -6.58 -30.65
CA LEU A 386 19.91 -6.76 -29.25
C LEU A 386 20.00 -5.37 -28.59
N ALA A 387 19.39 -5.23 -27.41
CA ALA A 387 19.49 -4.04 -26.59
C ALA A 387 20.44 -4.27 -25.40
N PRO A 388 21.20 -3.26 -24.95
CA PRO A 388 21.37 -1.93 -25.55
C PRO A 388 22.35 -1.94 -26.74
N VAL A 389 22.50 -0.79 -27.41
CA VAL A 389 23.55 -0.60 -28.44
C VAL A 389 24.92 -0.25 -27.85
N ALA A 390 24.94 0.24 -26.60
CA ALA A 390 26.13 0.57 -25.83
C ALA A 390 25.88 0.32 -24.33
N CYS A 391 26.92 0.13 -23.54
CA CYS A 391 26.74 0.08 -22.09
C CYS A 391 26.67 1.48 -21.49
N PHE A 392 27.60 2.35 -21.89
CA PHE A 392 27.71 3.70 -21.37
C PHE A 392 27.45 4.73 -22.47
N ASP A 393 26.59 5.71 -22.18
CA ASP A 393 26.51 6.98 -22.91
C ASP A 393 27.15 8.05 -22.02
N LEU A 394 28.29 8.58 -22.47
CA LEU A 394 29.09 9.58 -21.77
C LEU A 394 29.11 10.94 -22.48
N LEU A 395 28.28 11.14 -23.53
CA LEU A 395 28.33 12.33 -24.38
C LEU A 395 28.17 13.64 -23.60
N ASP A 396 27.35 13.62 -22.56
CA ASP A 396 27.00 14.80 -21.76
C ASP A 396 27.72 14.82 -20.40
N ALA A 397 28.64 13.89 -20.15
CA ALA A 397 29.42 13.86 -18.92
C ALA A 397 30.43 15.02 -18.90
N SER A 398 30.60 15.67 -17.75
CA SER A 398 31.63 16.69 -17.56
C SER A 398 33.02 16.07 -17.40
N GLY A 399 34.07 16.90 -17.35
CA GLY A 399 35.41 16.45 -17.01
C GLY A 399 35.57 15.96 -15.55
N ASN A 400 34.61 16.25 -14.68
CA ASN A 400 34.61 15.86 -13.27
C ASN A 400 33.80 14.59 -13.00
N PHE A 401 33.13 14.02 -14.01
CA PHE A 401 32.42 12.77 -13.84
C PHE A 401 33.40 11.62 -13.62
N ARG A 402 33.22 10.87 -12.54
CA ARG A 402 34.07 9.71 -12.21
C ARG A 402 33.30 8.41 -12.39
N LEU A 403 33.85 7.51 -13.20
CA LEU A 403 33.37 6.15 -13.38
C LEU A 403 34.43 5.18 -12.90
N THR A 404 34.10 4.35 -11.91
CA THR A 404 34.97 3.27 -11.42
C THR A 404 34.26 1.94 -11.61
N VAL A 405 34.95 0.98 -12.21
CA VAL A 405 34.42 -0.35 -12.50
C VAL A 405 35.39 -1.39 -11.97
N SER A 406 34.94 -2.24 -11.04
CA SER A 406 35.76 -3.30 -10.45
C SER A 406 35.00 -4.63 -10.36
N ALA A 407 35.69 -5.73 -10.65
CA ALA A 407 35.15 -7.10 -10.55
C ALA A 407 33.80 -7.31 -11.29
N CYS A 408 33.53 -6.54 -12.34
CA CYS A 408 32.29 -6.61 -13.10
C CYS A 408 32.45 -7.47 -14.35
N ASP A 409 31.36 -8.10 -14.77
CA ASP A 409 31.31 -8.97 -15.95
C ASP A 409 30.44 -8.32 -17.04
N PHE A 410 31.09 -7.93 -18.15
CA PHE A 410 30.46 -7.31 -19.32
C PHE A 410 30.52 -8.27 -20.51
N ASP A 411 29.42 -8.42 -21.25
CA ASP A 411 29.46 -9.04 -22.58
C ASP A 411 30.08 -8.10 -23.64
N GLU A 412 30.43 -8.64 -24.81
CA GLU A 412 31.15 -7.90 -25.87
C GLU A 412 30.42 -6.65 -26.39
N ARG A 413 29.08 -6.59 -26.27
CA ARG A 413 28.28 -5.40 -26.65
C ARG A 413 28.20 -4.37 -25.53
N SER A 414 28.44 -4.78 -24.28
CA SER A 414 28.44 -3.91 -23.11
C SER A 414 29.81 -3.27 -22.78
N VAL A 415 30.81 -3.41 -23.65
CA VAL A 415 32.06 -2.63 -23.56
C VAL A 415 32.01 -1.37 -24.44
N ARG A 416 30.96 -1.19 -25.25
CA ARG A 416 30.81 -0.01 -26.11
C ARG A 416 30.39 1.22 -25.31
N CYS A 417 31.06 2.34 -25.55
CA CYS A 417 30.71 3.67 -25.06
C CYS A 417 30.28 4.57 -26.22
N VAL A 418 29.24 5.37 -26.04
CA VAL A 418 28.88 6.45 -26.97
C VAL A 418 29.58 7.73 -26.49
N GLY A 419 30.54 8.20 -27.28
CA GLY A 419 31.30 9.45 -27.06
C GLY A 419 32.65 9.29 -26.34
N ASP A 420 33.74 9.48 -27.07
CA ASP A 420 34.99 10.08 -26.57
C ASP A 420 35.35 11.19 -27.55
N ASN A 421 35.50 12.42 -27.06
CA ASN A 421 36.10 13.50 -27.83
C ASN A 421 37.05 14.36 -26.97
N GLN A 422 37.52 13.83 -25.82
CA GLN A 422 38.32 14.61 -24.87
C GLN A 422 39.33 13.76 -24.05
N GLY A 423 39.75 12.58 -24.52
CA GLY A 423 40.90 11.87 -23.93
C GLY A 423 40.68 11.41 -22.49
N ARG A 424 39.47 10.93 -22.17
CA ARG A 424 39.07 10.57 -20.80
C ARG A 424 39.27 9.08 -20.54
N SER A 425 39.98 8.74 -19.48
CA SER A 425 40.27 7.36 -19.08
C SER A 425 39.05 6.70 -18.44
N VAL A 426 38.44 5.73 -19.14
CA VAL A 426 37.62 4.70 -18.48
C VAL A 426 38.60 3.68 -17.90
N CYS A 427 38.84 3.74 -16.59
CA CYS A 427 39.68 2.75 -15.91
C CYS A 427 38.86 1.48 -15.67
N PHE A 428 39.06 0.49 -16.53
CA PHE A 428 38.68 -0.90 -16.23
C PHE A 428 39.82 -1.51 -15.41
N SER A 429 39.66 -1.60 -14.08
CA SER A 429 40.57 -2.41 -13.26
C SER A 429 40.06 -3.84 -13.29
N HIS A 430 40.85 -4.74 -13.88
CA HIS A 430 40.62 -6.18 -13.85
C HIS A 430 40.79 -6.75 -12.44
#